data_AF-A0A7M7GVS8-F1
#
_entry.id   AF-A0A7M7GVS8-F1
#
_cell.length_a   1.000
_cell.length_b   1.000
_cell.length_c   1.000
_cell.angle_alpha   90.00
_cell.angle_beta   90.00
_cell.angle_gamma   90.00
#
_symmetry.space_group_name_H-M   'P 1'
#
loop_
_entity.id
_entity.type
_entity.pdbx_description
1 polymer ?
#
loop_
_entity_poly.entity_id
_entity_poly.type
_entity_poly.pdbx_seq_one_letter_code
_entity_poly.pdbx_strand_id
1 'polypeptide(L)'
;MRIAVEGCAHGELDIIYETIQEMEKTNGKKIDLLICCGDFQSIRNLSDLHCMAVPDKYKDMCTFYKYYSGEKIAPVLTIFIGGNHEASNYLQELPYGGWVAPNIYYLGYANVITIGGIRIAGLSGIYKSQHWMQGHHEKPPYNENTIRSVYHIRNLEIFRLKQLTGNIDIFLSHDWPSGITKYGDENILLKGKPFFKNDIENNMLGSPPCMELLEHHYPNYWFSAHLHCKFAALVPEKEGTRITKFLALDKCLPKRKFLQVIEIKHNLDLPLKLHYDLEWLTILYLTNHLLSVKSGIHYMPGQYGNTRWIFTPTVEEKALVLKKFNYNLQIPLNFTQTVKPYNPDAIDISVEPPQLLVIIISFKLNPIVRSLSDEIILYIQILFNWSKIFYLYIKMKLIIINIMDKLTIISGTLFLAADVFAIVSLAMPDWIITDVGGDTRLGLMWSCMTLYNRPQVCYSPDLQPEWFMALVCIFVGCILITATIILLASSHWDRNVIPYARWVGFTAMVLFCLAAVIFPMGFHIDEIGGQPYQLPNSHQVGISYILFVLALWITVISELFAGKVCLPHF
;
A
#
# COMPACT_ATOMS: atom_id res chain seq x y z
N MET A 1 -15.05 27.38 -15.20
CA MET A 1 -14.18 27.32 -14.02
C MET A 1 -13.00 28.24 -14.27
N ARG A 2 -12.71 29.13 -13.33
CA ARG A 2 -11.59 30.06 -13.37
C ARG A 2 -10.46 29.49 -12.52
N ILE A 3 -9.39 29.06 -13.18
CA ILE A 3 -8.31 28.30 -12.56
C ILE A 3 -7.05 29.16 -12.56
N ALA A 4 -6.46 29.35 -11.39
CA ALA A 4 -5.13 29.92 -11.26
C ALA A 4 -4.10 28.79 -11.33
N VAL A 5 -3.10 28.93 -12.21
CA VAL A 5 -1.99 27.99 -12.35
C VAL A 5 -0.74 28.68 -11.82
N GLU A 6 -0.04 28.00 -10.93
CA GLU A 6 1.18 28.44 -10.26
C GLU A 6 2.36 27.55 -10.68
N GLY A 7 3.52 28.17 -10.92
CA GLY A 7 4.78 27.49 -11.20
C GLY A 7 5.37 26.82 -9.95
N CYS A 8 6.57 27.23 -9.53
CA CYS A 8 7.18 26.75 -8.28
C CYS A 8 6.80 27.66 -7.12
N ALA A 9 6.13 27.11 -6.10
CA ALA A 9 5.66 27.91 -4.97
C ALA A 9 6.76 28.27 -3.96
N HIS A 10 7.72 27.37 -3.74
CA HIS A 10 8.79 27.49 -2.74
C HIS A 10 8.32 27.90 -1.33
N GLY A 11 7.15 27.42 -0.90
CA GLY A 11 6.59 27.72 0.42
C GLY A 11 5.97 29.12 0.58
N GLU A 12 5.96 29.94 -0.47
CA GLU A 12 5.43 31.32 -0.49
C GLU A 12 3.88 31.36 -0.60
N LEU A 13 3.20 30.51 0.16
CA LEU A 13 1.74 30.33 0.06
C LEU A 13 0.98 31.60 0.40
N ASP A 14 1.43 32.36 1.40
CA ASP A 14 0.83 33.64 1.77
C ASP A 14 0.85 34.61 0.58
N ILE A 15 1.99 34.76 -0.10
CA ILE A 15 2.13 35.65 -1.27
C ILE A 15 1.21 35.19 -2.41
N ILE A 16 1.16 33.89 -2.68
CA ILE A 16 0.31 33.32 -3.73
C ILE A 16 -1.17 33.60 -3.45
N TYR A 17 -1.63 33.32 -2.23
CA TYR A 17 -3.02 33.55 -1.85
C TYR A 17 -3.39 35.03 -1.80
N GLU A 18 -2.52 35.90 -1.29
CA GLU A 18 -2.70 37.35 -1.30
C GLU A 18 -2.79 37.89 -2.74
N THR A 19 -1.94 37.39 -3.63
CA THR A 19 -1.98 37.74 -5.07
C THR A 19 -3.31 37.34 -5.70
N ILE A 20 -3.79 36.12 -5.41
CA ILE A 20 -5.11 35.66 -5.88
C ILE A 20 -6.22 36.56 -5.35
N GLN A 21 -6.25 36.84 -4.05
CA GLN A 21 -7.27 37.69 -3.44
C GLN A 21 -7.27 39.10 -4.03
N GLU A 22 -6.10 39.67 -4.30
CA GLU A 22 -5.99 40.99 -4.93
C GLU A 22 -6.50 40.99 -6.37
N MET A 23 -6.21 39.93 -7.13
CA MET A 23 -6.78 39.71 -8.46
C MET A 23 -8.29 39.51 -8.44
N GLU A 24 -8.84 38.85 -7.43
CA GLU A 24 -10.29 38.69 -7.26
C GLU A 24 -10.97 40.03 -6.96
N LYS A 25 -10.38 40.84 -6.07
CA LYS A 25 -10.86 42.20 -5.76
C LYS A 25 -10.85 43.09 -7.00
N THR A 26 -9.74 43.09 -7.73
CA THR A 26 -9.56 43.95 -8.92
C THR A 26 -10.49 43.55 -10.07
N ASN A 27 -10.66 42.25 -10.31
CA ASN A 27 -11.45 41.75 -11.44
C ASN A 27 -12.93 41.48 -11.11
N GLY A 28 -13.33 41.54 -9.83
CA GLY A 28 -14.69 41.22 -9.38
C GLY A 28 -15.12 39.76 -9.64
N LYS A 29 -14.17 38.85 -9.83
CA LYS A 29 -14.41 37.44 -10.21
C LYS A 29 -13.56 36.51 -9.35
N LYS A 30 -14.20 35.51 -8.75
CA LYS A 30 -13.55 34.49 -7.91
C LYS A 30 -12.70 33.51 -8.72
N ILE A 31 -11.65 32.99 -8.09
CA ILE A 31 -10.87 31.84 -8.55
C ILE A 31 -11.46 30.60 -7.90
N ASP A 32 -11.78 29.60 -8.72
CA ASP A 32 -12.43 28.37 -8.29
C ASP A 32 -11.43 27.31 -7.80
N LEU A 33 -10.23 27.32 -8.39
CA LEU A 33 -9.18 26.32 -8.16
C LEU A 33 -7.81 26.95 -8.35
N LEU A 34 -6.88 26.65 -7.45
CA LEU A 34 -5.45 26.88 -7.60
C LEU A 34 -4.76 25.54 -7.91
N ILE A 35 -3.92 25.52 -8.94
CA ILE A 35 -3.08 24.38 -9.32
C ILE A 35 -1.62 24.79 -9.16
N CYS A 36 -0.87 24.11 -8.29
CA CYS A 36 0.58 24.31 -8.15
C CYS A 36 1.36 23.18 -8.81
N CYS A 37 2.28 23.53 -9.71
CA CYS A 37 3.04 22.57 -10.52
C CYS A 37 4.29 22.01 -9.82
N GLY A 38 4.40 22.12 -8.50
CA GLY A 38 5.47 21.53 -7.68
C GLY A 38 6.35 22.55 -6.95
N ASP A 39 7.38 22.02 -6.29
CA ASP A 39 8.17 22.74 -5.29
C ASP A 39 7.25 23.47 -4.30
N PHE A 40 6.24 22.74 -3.80
CA PHE A 40 5.21 23.30 -2.93
C PHE A 40 5.74 23.60 -1.52
N GLN A 41 6.66 22.75 -1.05
CA GLN A 41 7.30 22.84 0.28
C GLN A 41 6.28 22.76 1.42
N SER A 42 5.56 21.64 1.50
CA SER A 42 4.58 21.33 2.56
C SER A 42 5.23 21.00 3.93
N ILE A 43 6.13 21.86 4.41
CA ILE A 43 6.93 21.65 5.63
C ILE A 43 6.06 21.86 6.89
N ARG A 44 5.78 20.80 7.66
CA ARG A 44 4.96 20.88 8.88
C ARG A 44 5.78 21.32 10.08
N ASN A 45 7.04 20.90 10.15
CA ASN A 45 7.97 21.18 11.26
C ASN A 45 9.45 21.09 10.82
N LEU A 46 10.37 21.31 11.76
CA LEU A 46 11.82 21.27 11.50
C LEU A 46 12.30 19.89 11.03
N SER A 47 11.66 18.80 11.46
CA SER A 47 12.02 17.44 11.02
C SER A 47 11.77 17.25 9.53
N ASP A 48 10.63 17.72 9.03
CA ASP A 48 10.33 17.77 7.60
C ASP A 48 11.32 18.68 6.84
N LEU A 49 11.72 19.81 7.44
CA LEU A 49 12.69 20.73 6.82
C LEU A 49 14.05 20.07 6.57
N HIS A 50 14.49 19.19 7.47
CA HIS A 50 15.71 18.40 7.28
C HIS A 50 15.60 17.37 6.16
N CYS A 51 14.38 16.95 5.81
CA CYS A 51 14.09 16.01 4.74
C CYS A 51 14.00 16.66 3.36
N MET A 52 14.11 17.98 3.27
CA MET A 52 14.12 18.70 2.00
C MET A 52 15.53 18.72 1.38
N ALA A 53 15.63 18.36 0.10
CA ALA A 53 16.88 18.31 -0.67
C ALA A 53 17.37 19.72 -1.11
N VAL A 54 17.65 20.57 -0.14
CA VAL A 54 18.14 21.95 -0.33
C VAL A 54 19.37 22.14 0.57
N PRO A 55 20.43 22.86 0.12
CA PRO A 55 21.54 23.21 1.00
C PRO A 55 21.07 23.96 2.24
N ASP A 56 21.59 23.63 3.43
CA ASP A 56 21.02 24.10 4.71
C ASP A 56 20.88 25.62 4.81
N LYS A 57 21.81 26.38 4.22
CA LYS A 57 21.77 27.86 4.18
C LYS A 57 20.57 28.46 3.42
N TYR A 58 19.85 27.65 2.64
CA TYR A 58 18.68 28.05 1.87
C TYR A 58 17.38 27.41 2.38
N LYS A 59 17.44 26.61 3.45
CA LYS A 59 16.24 26.03 4.06
C LYS A 59 15.50 27.10 4.86
N ASP A 60 14.19 27.18 4.65
CA ASP A 60 13.29 28.07 5.36
C ASP A 60 12.00 27.30 5.70
N MET A 61 11.46 27.53 6.91
CA MET A 61 10.19 26.97 7.35
C MET A 61 8.99 27.54 6.57
N CYS A 62 9.15 28.74 6.01
CA CYS A 62 8.11 29.47 5.29
C CYS A 62 6.77 29.49 6.07
N THR A 63 5.64 29.23 5.40
CA THR A 63 4.30 29.47 5.98
C THR A 63 3.37 28.26 5.98
N PHE A 64 3.74 27.14 5.35
CA PHE A 64 2.84 25.97 5.25
C PHE A 64 2.39 25.42 6.61
N TYR A 65 3.28 25.39 7.61
CA TYR A 65 2.95 24.89 8.95
C TYR A 65 1.73 25.59 9.59
N LYS A 66 1.43 26.85 9.19
CA LYS A 66 0.26 27.61 9.65
C LYS A 66 -1.05 27.09 9.06
N TYR A 67 -1.01 26.63 7.80
CA TYR A 67 -2.15 25.99 7.14
C TYR A 67 -2.37 24.59 7.70
N TYR A 68 -1.28 23.87 7.95
CA TYR A 68 -1.31 22.56 8.59
C TYR A 68 -1.85 22.62 10.03
N SER A 69 -1.41 23.60 10.82
CA SER A 69 -1.82 23.80 12.22
C SER A 69 -3.28 24.26 12.37
N GLY A 70 -3.84 24.87 11.33
CA GLY A 70 -5.15 25.50 11.35
C GLY A 70 -5.13 26.98 11.77
N GLU A 71 -3.95 27.58 11.98
CA GLU A 71 -3.80 29.03 12.16
C GLU A 71 -4.33 29.80 10.93
N LYS A 72 -4.14 29.22 9.74
CA LYS A 72 -4.67 29.72 8.47
C LYS A 72 -5.46 28.64 7.74
N ILE A 73 -6.37 29.07 6.88
CA ILE A 73 -7.13 28.20 5.97
C ILE A 73 -6.88 28.70 4.55
N ALA A 74 -6.61 27.79 3.61
CA ALA A 74 -6.42 28.17 2.20
C ALA A 74 -7.72 28.78 1.65
N PRO A 75 -7.70 30.02 1.13
CA PRO A 75 -8.90 30.75 0.72
C PRO A 75 -9.53 30.23 -0.57
N VAL A 76 -8.80 29.42 -1.32
CA VAL A 76 -9.22 28.77 -2.56
C VAL A 76 -8.82 27.29 -2.47
N LEU A 77 -9.61 26.42 -3.09
CA LEU A 77 -9.24 25.01 -3.21
C LEU A 77 -7.92 24.90 -3.98
N THR A 78 -6.92 24.29 -3.34
CA THR A 78 -5.57 24.17 -3.90
C THR A 78 -5.25 22.71 -4.14
N ILE A 79 -4.85 22.36 -5.37
CA ILE A 79 -4.26 21.07 -5.70
C ILE A 79 -2.80 21.26 -6.10
N PHE A 80 -1.95 20.28 -5.79
CA PHE A 80 -0.55 20.33 -6.21
C PHE A 80 0.04 18.95 -6.49
N ILE A 81 1.07 18.93 -7.31
CA ILE A 81 2.02 17.82 -7.48
C ILE A 81 3.33 18.16 -6.75
N GLY A 82 4.17 17.18 -6.46
CA GLY A 82 5.49 17.40 -5.85
C GLY A 82 6.54 17.79 -6.90
N GLY A 83 7.50 18.63 -6.50
CA GLY A 83 8.72 18.91 -7.25
C GLY A 83 9.95 18.20 -6.66
N ASN A 84 11.09 18.88 -6.68
CA ASN A 84 12.35 18.40 -6.11
C ASN A 84 12.73 19.07 -4.77
N HIS A 85 12.08 20.18 -4.42
CA HIS A 85 12.21 20.83 -3.12
C HIS A 85 10.94 20.63 -2.30
N GLU A 86 10.85 19.48 -1.63
CA GLU A 86 9.65 19.09 -0.89
C GLU A 86 9.98 18.58 0.50
N ALA A 87 8.97 18.59 1.37
CA ALA A 87 8.92 17.75 2.56
C ALA A 87 8.76 16.28 2.13
N SER A 88 9.82 15.66 1.59
CA SER A 88 9.70 14.35 0.94
C SER A 88 9.13 13.29 1.88
N ASN A 89 9.53 13.29 3.15
CA ASN A 89 8.98 12.39 4.16
C ASN A 89 7.47 12.54 4.32
N TYR A 90 6.94 13.76 4.32
CA TYR A 90 5.50 14.00 4.42
C TYR A 90 4.77 13.56 3.15
N LEU A 91 5.29 13.90 1.97
CA LEU A 91 4.68 13.48 0.71
C LEU A 91 4.70 11.96 0.52
N GLN A 92 5.72 11.27 1.05
CA GLN A 92 5.79 9.80 1.07
C GLN A 92 4.68 9.16 1.94
N GLU A 93 4.09 9.88 2.90
CA GLU A 93 2.91 9.39 3.67
C GLU A 93 1.66 9.30 2.77
N LEU A 94 1.65 10.01 1.64
CA LEU A 94 0.49 10.19 0.75
C LEU A 94 0.79 9.82 -0.71
N PRO A 95 1.29 8.60 -1.02
CA PRO A 95 1.73 8.22 -2.37
C PRO A 95 0.58 8.19 -3.39
N TYR A 96 -0.66 7.98 -2.93
CA TYR A 96 -1.88 8.01 -3.75
C TYR A 96 -2.66 9.33 -3.63
N GLY A 97 -2.05 10.35 -3.04
CA GLY A 97 -2.66 11.66 -2.78
C GLY A 97 -3.45 11.74 -1.49
N GLY A 98 -3.75 12.97 -1.07
CA GLY A 98 -4.50 13.24 0.15
C GLY A 98 -4.48 14.72 0.55
N TRP A 99 -5.32 15.07 1.50
CA TRP A 99 -5.33 16.41 2.07
C TRP A 99 -4.09 16.61 2.94
N VAL A 100 -3.27 17.61 2.61
CA VAL A 100 -2.10 17.96 3.42
C VAL A 100 -2.40 19.06 4.43
N ALA A 101 -3.50 19.78 4.23
CA ALA A 101 -4.08 20.78 5.11
C ALA A 101 -5.55 20.99 4.68
N PRO A 102 -6.40 21.66 5.47
CA PRO A 102 -7.75 22.00 5.03
C PRO A 102 -7.71 22.78 3.71
N ASN A 103 -8.46 22.28 2.71
CA ASN A 103 -8.57 22.88 1.38
C ASN A 103 -7.28 22.84 0.50
N ILE A 104 -6.28 22.05 0.90
CA ILE A 104 -5.04 21.80 0.13
C ILE A 104 -4.86 20.30 -0.10
N TYR A 105 -4.90 19.85 -1.35
CA TYR A 105 -4.85 18.44 -1.74
C TYR A 105 -3.60 18.12 -2.57
N TYR A 106 -2.79 17.19 -2.07
CA TYR A 106 -1.65 16.63 -2.81
C TYR A 106 -2.15 15.52 -3.74
N LEU A 107 -1.70 15.51 -4.99
CA LEU A 107 -2.07 14.45 -5.93
C LEU A 107 -1.37 13.12 -5.62
N GLY A 108 -0.23 13.06 -4.93
CA GLY A 108 0.54 11.82 -4.81
C GLY A 108 1.61 11.70 -5.88
N TYR A 109 2.27 10.54 -5.99
CA TYR A 109 3.31 10.31 -6.99
C TYR A 109 2.77 10.44 -8.41
N ALA A 110 1.58 9.87 -8.64
CA ALA A 110 0.75 10.15 -9.80
C ALA A 110 -0.73 9.97 -9.43
N ASN A 111 -1.62 10.71 -10.09
CA ASN A 111 -3.06 10.61 -9.82
C ASN A 111 -3.91 11.17 -10.95
N VAL A 112 -5.19 10.78 -10.95
CA VAL A 112 -6.23 11.40 -11.76
C VAL A 112 -7.44 11.68 -10.89
N ILE A 113 -7.89 12.93 -10.91
CA ILE A 113 -9.06 13.41 -10.19
C ILE A 113 -10.00 14.15 -11.14
N THR A 114 -11.24 14.37 -10.72
CA THR A 114 -12.21 15.17 -11.45
C THR A 114 -12.80 16.27 -10.57
N ILE A 115 -13.09 17.43 -11.16
CA ILE A 115 -13.76 18.56 -10.51
C ILE A 115 -14.62 19.31 -11.52
N GLY A 116 -15.91 19.49 -11.25
CA GLY A 116 -16.83 20.16 -12.18
C GLY A 116 -16.85 19.53 -13.59
N GLY A 117 -16.58 18.23 -13.69
CA GLY A 117 -16.45 17.51 -14.97
C GLY A 117 -15.11 17.67 -15.69
N ILE A 118 -14.17 18.46 -15.17
CA ILE A 118 -12.80 18.56 -15.70
C ILE A 118 -11.97 17.40 -15.15
N ARG A 119 -11.27 16.67 -16.02
CA ARG A 119 -10.36 15.57 -15.65
C ARG A 119 -8.91 16.06 -15.58
N ILE A 120 -8.30 15.93 -14.41
CA ILE A 120 -6.95 16.43 -14.13
C ILE A 120 -6.04 15.25 -13.76
N ALA A 121 -5.00 15.04 -14.56
CA ALA A 121 -3.93 14.08 -14.27
C ALA A 121 -2.69 14.81 -13.75
N GLY A 122 -1.96 14.19 -12.83
CA GLY A 122 -0.72 14.74 -12.30
C GLY A 122 0.36 13.70 -12.13
N LEU A 123 1.60 14.11 -12.35
CA LEU A 123 2.82 13.35 -12.15
C LEU A 123 3.80 14.19 -11.32
N SER A 124 4.11 13.72 -10.11
CA SER A 124 5.05 14.38 -9.20
C SER A 124 6.49 14.01 -9.50
N GLY A 125 7.41 14.92 -9.18
CA GLY A 125 8.84 14.68 -9.21
C GLY A 125 9.53 15.08 -10.50
N ILE A 126 10.84 14.77 -10.56
CA ILE A 126 11.70 15.05 -11.71
C ILE A 126 12.32 13.77 -12.28
N TYR A 127 12.71 13.77 -13.54
CA TYR A 127 13.25 12.58 -14.18
C TYR A 127 14.75 12.41 -13.94
N LYS A 128 15.15 11.21 -13.51
CA LYS A 128 16.55 10.74 -13.54
C LYS A 128 16.62 9.28 -13.99
N SER A 129 17.33 9.04 -15.09
CA SER A 129 17.46 7.73 -15.73
C SER A 129 17.93 6.62 -14.78
N GLN A 130 18.85 6.93 -13.87
CA GLN A 130 19.42 5.95 -12.93
C GLN A 130 18.40 5.37 -11.93
N HIS A 131 17.36 6.14 -11.58
CA HIS A 131 16.33 5.72 -10.63
C HIS A 131 15.02 5.30 -11.30
N TRP A 132 14.85 5.63 -12.57
CA TRP A 132 13.64 5.39 -13.36
C TRP A 132 13.12 3.94 -13.26
N MET A 133 14.02 2.96 -13.34
CA MET A 133 13.66 1.54 -13.28
C MET A 133 13.61 0.97 -11.87
N GLN A 134 13.77 1.76 -10.81
CA GLN A 134 13.82 1.26 -9.44
C GLN A 134 12.43 1.28 -8.78
N GLY A 135 12.29 0.60 -7.64
CA GLY A 135 11.18 0.81 -6.72
C GLY A 135 11.37 2.04 -5.82
N HIS A 136 10.32 2.41 -5.10
CA HIS A 136 10.35 3.45 -4.05
C HIS A 136 10.87 2.83 -2.74
N HIS A 137 12.18 2.89 -2.53
CA HIS A 137 12.88 2.21 -1.44
C HIS A 137 13.41 3.18 -0.37
N GLU A 138 13.30 4.48 -0.63
CA GLU A 138 13.78 5.56 0.22
C GLU A 138 12.94 5.66 1.49
N LYS A 139 13.62 5.84 2.63
CA LYS A 139 12.99 6.10 3.92
C LYS A 139 13.85 7.04 4.78
N PRO A 140 13.25 7.86 5.65
CA PRO A 140 13.97 8.58 6.69
C PRO A 140 14.68 7.64 7.69
N PRO A 141 15.82 8.04 8.28
CA PRO A 141 16.59 9.23 7.91
C PRO A 141 17.24 9.05 6.53
N TYR A 142 17.09 10.05 5.66
CA TYR A 142 17.68 9.99 4.34
C TYR A 142 19.19 10.26 4.40
N ASN A 143 19.95 9.53 3.58
CA ASN A 143 21.30 9.93 3.21
C ASN A 143 21.27 10.87 1.99
N GLU A 144 22.44 11.41 1.60
CA GLU A 144 22.59 12.33 0.48
C GLU A 144 22.04 11.83 -0.87
N ASN A 145 22.02 10.51 -1.08
CA ASN A 145 21.49 9.93 -2.31
C ASN A 145 19.97 9.76 -2.21
N THR A 146 19.48 9.17 -1.12
CA THR A 146 18.05 8.87 -0.92
C THR A 146 17.19 10.12 -0.76
N ILE A 147 17.74 11.22 -0.21
CA ILE A 147 17.02 12.50 -0.14
C ILE A 147 16.76 13.08 -1.54
N ARG A 148 17.56 12.68 -2.53
CA ARG A 148 17.38 13.06 -3.94
C ARG A 148 16.56 12.04 -4.70
N SER A 149 16.77 10.75 -4.46
CA SER A 149 16.09 9.69 -5.22
C SER A 149 14.59 9.58 -4.90
N VAL A 150 14.18 10.01 -3.69
CA VAL A 150 12.79 9.96 -3.21
C VAL A 150 11.79 10.72 -4.08
N TYR A 151 12.19 11.84 -4.70
CA TYR A 151 11.31 12.64 -5.57
C TYR A 151 11.54 12.36 -7.06
N HIS A 152 12.37 11.38 -7.42
CA HIS A 152 12.53 11.04 -8.84
C HIS A 152 11.35 10.19 -9.34
N ILE A 153 10.96 10.41 -10.59
CA ILE A 153 9.89 9.64 -11.23
C ILE A 153 10.31 8.16 -11.40
N ARG A 154 9.40 7.21 -11.19
CA ARG A 154 9.60 5.78 -11.52
C ARG A 154 8.76 5.36 -12.74
N ASN A 155 9.19 4.29 -13.38
CA ASN A 155 8.52 3.71 -14.54
C ASN A 155 7.09 3.22 -14.23
N LEU A 156 6.80 2.87 -12.98
CA LEU A 156 5.48 2.41 -12.52
C LEU A 156 4.39 3.46 -12.73
N GLU A 157 4.62 4.71 -12.31
CA GLU A 157 3.64 5.79 -12.46
C GLU A 157 3.33 6.05 -13.94
N ILE A 158 4.35 6.02 -14.79
CA ILE A 158 4.20 6.24 -16.23
C ILE A 158 3.48 5.07 -16.89
N PHE A 159 3.82 3.84 -16.51
CA PHE A 159 3.11 2.65 -16.96
C PHE A 159 1.63 2.73 -16.64
N ARG A 160 1.26 3.13 -15.41
CA ARG A 160 -0.13 3.31 -14.98
C ARG A 160 -0.84 4.42 -15.73
N LEU A 161 -0.21 5.58 -15.88
CA LEU A 161 -0.79 6.72 -16.60
C LEU A 161 -1.04 6.39 -18.08
N LYS A 162 -0.21 5.54 -18.72
CA LYS A 162 -0.43 5.04 -20.08
C LYS A 162 -1.61 4.08 -20.24
N GLN A 163 -2.22 3.60 -19.15
CA GLN A 163 -3.40 2.71 -19.21
C GLN A 163 -4.72 3.48 -19.28
N LEU A 164 -4.69 4.79 -19.03
CA LEU A 164 -5.88 5.64 -19.05
C LEU A 164 -6.46 5.70 -20.46
N THR A 165 -7.79 5.77 -20.54
CA THR A 165 -8.51 5.99 -21.79
C THR A 165 -9.35 7.25 -21.71
N GLY A 166 -9.76 7.76 -22.86
CA GLY A 166 -10.54 8.99 -22.95
C GLY A 166 -9.70 10.25 -22.74
N ASN A 167 -10.38 11.40 -22.78
CA ASN A 167 -9.72 12.69 -22.81
C ASN A 167 -9.27 13.12 -21.41
N ILE A 168 -8.06 13.68 -21.32
CA ILE A 168 -7.54 14.38 -20.16
C ILE A 168 -7.58 15.88 -20.47
N ASP A 169 -8.21 16.67 -19.61
CA ASP A 169 -8.31 18.11 -19.83
C ASP A 169 -7.03 18.83 -19.43
N ILE A 170 -6.47 18.45 -18.28
CA ILE A 170 -5.27 19.07 -17.72
C ILE A 170 -4.31 17.98 -17.28
N PHE A 171 -3.07 18.08 -17.74
CA PHE A 171 -1.98 17.23 -17.27
C PHE A 171 -0.92 18.10 -16.57
N LEU A 172 -0.48 17.66 -15.39
CA LEU A 172 0.53 18.35 -14.58
C LEU A 172 1.82 17.53 -14.50
N SER A 173 2.95 18.18 -14.70
CA SER A 173 4.27 17.63 -14.38
C SER A 173 5.19 18.73 -13.88
N HIS A 174 6.07 18.45 -12.91
CA HIS A 174 7.00 19.48 -12.44
C HIS A 174 8.05 19.80 -13.52
N ASP A 175 8.75 18.77 -13.99
CA ASP A 175 9.63 18.84 -15.14
C ASP A 175 8.86 19.06 -16.45
N TRP A 176 9.51 19.74 -17.39
CA TRP A 176 8.97 19.94 -18.73
C TRP A 176 9.06 18.64 -19.54
N PRO A 177 8.14 18.36 -20.47
CA PRO A 177 8.33 17.35 -21.50
C PRO A 177 9.61 17.62 -22.31
N SER A 178 10.44 16.60 -22.52
CA SER A 178 11.69 16.78 -23.27
C SER A 178 11.44 17.24 -24.71
N GLY A 179 12.15 18.27 -25.16
CA GLY A 179 12.02 18.78 -26.54
C GLY A 179 10.81 19.69 -26.77
N ILE A 180 10.05 20.03 -25.72
CA ILE A 180 8.89 20.93 -25.81
C ILE A 180 9.22 22.32 -26.37
N THR A 181 10.49 22.74 -26.28
CA THR A 181 10.96 24.04 -26.78
C THR A 181 10.76 24.22 -28.28
N LYS A 182 10.79 23.11 -29.04
CA LYS A 182 10.57 23.07 -30.49
C LYS A 182 9.16 23.48 -30.92
N TYR A 183 8.22 23.50 -29.97
CA TYR A 183 6.80 23.82 -30.19
C TYR A 183 6.44 25.24 -29.74
N GLY A 184 7.41 26.04 -29.33
CA GLY A 184 7.24 27.43 -28.91
C GLY A 184 8.37 28.32 -29.42
N ASP A 185 8.50 29.52 -28.86
CA ASP A 185 9.56 30.46 -29.26
C ASP A 185 10.87 30.18 -28.49
N GLU A 186 11.64 29.22 -29.01
CA GLU A 186 12.94 28.84 -28.46
C GLU A 186 13.95 30.01 -28.45
N ASN A 187 13.86 30.93 -29.42
CA ASN A 187 14.75 32.09 -29.48
C ASN A 187 14.52 33.03 -28.29
N ILE A 188 13.25 33.29 -27.93
CA ILE A 188 12.92 34.08 -26.74
C ILE A 188 13.38 33.36 -25.46
N LEU A 189 13.20 32.05 -25.38
CA LEU A 189 13.68 31.25 -24.24
C LEU A 189 15.19 31.38 -24.07
N LEU A 190 15.97 31.19 -25.15
CA LEU A 190 17.42 31.27 -25.13
C LEU A 190 17.96 32.68 -24.88
N LYS A 191 17.22 33.73 -25.23
CA LYS A 191 17.56 35.10 -24.81
C LYS A 191 17.50 35.26 -23.29
N GLY A 192 16.50 34.67 -22.65
CA GLY A 192 16.33 34.72 -21.19
C GLY A 192 17.19 33.71 -20.43
N LYS A 193 17.49 32.56 -21.05
CA LYS A 193 18.21 31.42 -20.46
C LYS A 193 19.24 30.85 -21.46
N PRO A 194 20.33 31.58 -21.79
CA PRO A 194 21.29 31.15 -22.81
C PRO A 194 21.95 29.79 -22.52
N PHE A 195 22.08 29.43 -21.24
CA PHE A 195 22.69 28.18 -20.79
C PHE A 195 21.87 26.93 -21.14
N PHE A 196 20.59 27.07 -21.50
CA PHE A 196 19.79 25.94 -22.00
C PHE A 196 20.17 25.49 -23.41
N LYS A 197 20.94 26.29 -24.16
CA LYS A 197 21.27 26.01 -25.56
C LYS A 197 21.83 24.59 -25.77
N ASN A 198 22.84 24.23 -25.00
CA ASN A 198 23.47 22.91 -25.12
C ASN A 198 22.51 21.77 -24.73
N ASP A 199 21.70 21.95 -23.69
CA ASP A 199 20.76 20.93 -23.25
C ASP A 199 19.60 20.75 -24.24
N ILE A 200 19.18 21.82 -24.91
CA ILE A 200 18.17 21.77 -25.97
C ILE A 200 18.73 21.08 -27.22
N GLU A 201 19.92 21.48 -27.68
CA GLU A 201 20.57 20.90 -28.87
C GLU A 201 20.80 19.39 -28.72
N ASN A 202 21.14 18.93 -27.51
CA ASN A 202 21.35 17.52 -27.20
C ASN A 202 20.08 16.80 -26.69
N ASN A 203 18.92 17.44 -26.70
CA ASN A 203 17.64 16.89 -26.24
C ASN A 203 17.69 16.35 -24.78
N MET A 204 18.46 17.02 -23.92
CA MET A 204 18.63 16.72 -22.49
C MET A 204 17.76 17.59 -21.58
N LEU A 205 17.20 18.69 -22.10
CA LEU A 205 16.31 19.56 -21.32
C LEU A 205 14.93 18.91 -21.15
N GLY A 206 14.56 18.64 -19.90
CA GLY A 206 13.25 18.09 -19.52
C GLY A 206 13.23 16.57 -19.37
N SER A 207 12.02 16.03 -19.34
CA SER A 207 11.70 14.65 -19.00
C SER A 207 11.19 13.90 -20.24
N PRO A 208 11.95 12.92 -20.75
CA PRO A 208 11.50 11.99 -21.78
C PRO A 208 10.18 11.28 -21.46
N PRO A 209 9.95 10.73 -20.25
CA PRO A 209 8.67 10.10 -19.97
C PRO A 209 7.48 11.08 -19.91
N CYS A 210 7.72 12.35 -19.57
CA CYS A 210 6.67 13.36 -19.69
C CYS A 210 6.29 13.61 -21.16
N MET A 211 7.26 13.63 -22.08
CA MET A 211 6.96 13.75 -23.51
C MET A 211 6.24 12.51 -24.04
N GLU A 212 6.62 11.32 -23.60
CA GLU A 212 5.91 10.07 -23.92
C GLU A 212 4.43 10.15 -23.49
N LEU A 213 4.15 10.62 -22.28
CA LEU A 213 2.78 10.80 -21.80
C LEU A 213 2.02 11.89 -22.56
N LEU A 214 2.69 12.99 -22.91
CA LEU A 214 2.09 14.06 -23.71
C LEU A 214 1.65 13.55 -25.07
N GLU A 215 2.54 12.84 -25.78
CA GLU A 215 2.24 12.27 -27.09
C GLU A 215 1.27 11.07 -27.02
N HIS A 216 1.15 10.41 -25.87
CA HIS A 216 0.19 9.32 -25.68
C HIS A 216 -1.24 9.86 -25.46
N HIS A 217 -1.39 10.91 -24.66
CA HIS A 217 -2.70 11.41 -24.24
C HIS A 217 -3.19 12.63 -25.01
N TYR A 218 -2.28 13.49 -25.50
CA TYR A 218 -2.56 14.83 -26.04
C TYR A 218 -3.64 15.58 -25.24
N PRO A 219 -3.38 15.90 -23.96
CA PRO A 219 -4.34 16.60 -23.12
C PRO A 219 -4.62 18.01 -23.65
N ASN A 220 -5.76 18.61 -23.30
CA ASN A 220 -6.08 19.98 -23.75
C ASN A 220 -5.04 21.00 -23.25
N TYR A 221 -4.59 20.81 -22.01
CA TYR A 221 -3.58 21.63 -21.36
C TYR A 221 -2.50 20.75 -20.71
N TRP A 222 -1.26 21.20 -20.79
CA TRP A 222 -0.13 20.65 -20.03
C TRP A 222 0.54 21.77 -19.25
N PHE A 223 0.62 21.64 -17.92
CA PHE A 223 1.25 22.63 -17.06
C PHE A 223 2.51 22.10 -16.39
N SER A 224 3.57 22.92 -16.41
CA SER A 224 4.85 22.59 -15.79
C SER A 224 5.54 23.76 -15.09
N ALA A 225 6.62 23.47 -14.37
CA ALA A 225 7.39 24.45 -13.61
C ALA A 225 8.90 24.16 -13.71
N HIS A 226 9.62 24.10 -12.60
CA HIS A 226 11.03 23.70 -12.45
C HIS A 226 12.09 24.66 -13.06
N LEU A 227 11.97 25.01 -14.34
CA LEU A 227 13.00 25.75 -15.07
C LEU A 227 13.04 27.27 -14.79
N HIS A 228 12.17 27.75 -13.89
CA HIS A 228 12.09 29.14 -13.44
C HIS A 228 12.06 30.14 -14.60
N CYS A 229 11.13 29.91 -15.53
CA CYS A 229 10.79 30.84 -16.60
C CYS A 229 9.40 30.52 -17.15
N LYS A 230 8.72 31.55 -17.66
CA LYS A 230 7.49 31.36 -18.41
C LYS A 230 7.80 30.92 -19.84
N PHE A 231 7.16 29.85 -20.29
CA PHE A 231 7.21 29.39 -21.67
C PHE A 231 5.87 28.82 -22.09
N ALA A 232 5.48 29.05 -23.34
CA ALA A 232 4.24 28.54 -23.89
C ALA A 232 4.53 27.90 -25.25
N ALA A 233 3.86 26.77 -25.51
CA ALA A 233 4.02 26.00 -26.72
C ALA A 233 2.70 25.35 -27.14
N LEU A 234 2.58 25.05 -28.43
CA LEU A 234 1.44 24.35 -29.00
C LEU A 234 1.92 23.05 -29.63
N VAL A 235 1.54 21.92 -29.05
CA VAL A 235 1.94 20.60 -29.54
C VAL A 235 0.79 20.00 -30.34
N PRO A 236 0.89 19.94 -31.68
CA PRO A 236 -0.11 19.27 -32.50
C PRO A 236 0.01 17.75 -32.37
N GLU A 237 -1.13 17.08 -32.39
CA GLU A 237 -1.19 15.63 -32.51
C GLU A 237 -0.63 15.19 -33.88
N LYS A 238 0.31 14.22 -33.89
CA LYS A 238 1.07 13.82 -35.09
C LYS A 238 0.20 13.47 -36.30
N GLU A 239 -0.98 12.88 -36.07
CA GLU A 239 -1.92 12.46 -37.12
C GLU A 239 -3.37 12.86 -36.80
N GLY A 240 -3.55 13.86 -35.95
CA GLY A 240 -4.85 14.25 -35.43
C GLY A 240 -5.11 15.74 -35.51
N THR A 241 -6.24 16.16 -34.97
CA THR A 241 -6.67 17.57 -34.95
C THR A 241 -6.51 18.21 -33.58
N ARG A 242 -6.11 17.43 -32.56
CA ARG A 242 -5.91 17.93 -31.20
C ARG A 242 -4.63 18.74 -31.11
N ILE A 243 -4.66 19.74 -30.25
CA ILE A 243 -3.51 20.58 -29.93
C ILE A 243 -3.43 20.72 -28.42
N THR A 244 -2.34 20.25 -27.84
CA THR A 244 -2.02 20.46 -26.43
C THR A 244 -1.44 21.84 -26.24
N LYS A 245 -2.05 22.62 -25.33
CA LYS A 245 -1.54 23.94 -24.92
C LYS A 245 -0.60 23.75 -23.73
N PHE A 246 0.70 23.81 -24.00
CA PHE A 246 1.72 23.76 -22.96
C PHE A 246 1.93 25.15 -22.35
N LEU A 247 1.98 25.22 -21.03
CA LEU A 247 2.38 26.41 -20.29
C LEU A 247 3.27 26.02 -19.11
N ALA A 248 4.47 26.59 -19.08
CA ALA A 248 5.33 26.60 -17.93
C ALA A 248 5.39 27.98 -17.29
N LEU A 249 5.53 28.02 -15.97
CA LEU A 249 5.57 29.26 -15.19
C LEU A 249 6.84 29.33 -14.32
N ASP A 250 7.18 30.56 -13.94
CA ASP A 250 8.34 30.86 -13.10
C ASP A 250 8.03 30.58 -11.61
N LYS A 251 9.01 30.79 -10.72
CA LYS A 251 8.81 30.72 -9.28
C LYS A 251 8.25 32.01 -8.68
N CYS A 252 7.54 31.89 -7.56
CA CYS A 252 6.95 33.00 -6.80
C CYS A 252 8.02 33.97 -6.27
N LEU A 253 8.43 34.92 -7.11
CA LEU A 253 9.37 35.98 -6.77
C LEU A 253 8.94 37.32 -7.40
N PRO A 254 9.38 38.45 -6.84
CA PRO A 254 9.06 39.77 -7.37
C PRO A 254 9.38 39.89 -8.87
N LYS A 255 8.42 40.47 -9.62
CA LYS A 255 8.50 40.71 -11.08
C LYS A 255 8.61 39.44 -11.94
N ARG A 256 8.45 38.24 -11.38
CA ARG A 256 8.40 36.98 -12.13
C ARG A 256 6.98 36.67 -12.59
N LYS A 257 6.87 35.82 -13.62
CA LYS A 257 5.60 35.37 -14.19
C LYS A 257 5.26 33.99 -13.62
N PHE A 258 4.94 33.96 -12.33
CA PHE A 258 4.76 32.72 -11.56
C PHE A 258 3.32 32.21 -11.54
N LEU A 259 2.34 33.12 -11.64
CA LEU A 259 0.92 32.82 -11.65
C LEU A 259 0.26 33.20 -13.00
N GLN A 260 -0.64 32.37 -13.50
CA GLN A 260 -1.50 32.70 -14.64
C GLN A 260 -2.92 32.15 -14.44
N VAL A 261 -3.92 33.00 -14.69
CA VAL A 261 -5.34 32.58 -14.68
C VAL A 261 -5.79 32.17 -16.06
N ILE A 262 -6.52 31.06 -16.11
CA ILE A 262 -7.19 30.55 -17.30
C ILE A 262 -8.67 30.28 -17.00
N GLU A 263 -9.49 30.33 -18.04
CA GLU A 263 -10.90 29.95 -17.96
C GLU A 263 -11.09 28.67 -18.78
N ILE A 264 -11.53 27.61 -18.11
CA ILE A 264 -11.82 26.31 -18.74
C ILE A 264 -13.32 26.04 -18.61
N LYS A 265 -13.92 25.55 -19.71
CA LYS A 265 -15.32 25.13 -19.73
C LYS A 265 -15.50 23.93 -18.81
N HIS A 266 -16.54 23.96 -18.01
CA HIS A 266 -16.84 22.93 -17.02
C HIS A 266 -18.35 22.72 -17.00
N ASN A 267 -18.79 21.60 -16.44
CA ASN A 267 -20.21 21.31 -16.27
C ASN A 267 -20.76 22.14 -15.09
N LEU A 268 -21.70 23.04 -15.38
CA LEU A 268 -22.33 23.93 -14.40
C LEU A 268 -23.28 23.21 -13.44
N ASP A 269 -23.76 22.03 -13.82
CA ASP A 269 -24.67 21.21 -13.01
C ASP A 269 -23.91 20.38 -11.96
N LEU A 270 -22.58 20.32 -12.05
CA LEU A 270 -21.74 19.56 -11.12
C LEU A 270 -21.12 20.47 -10.07
N PRO A 271 -21.06 20.04 -8.79
CA PRO A 271 -20.41 20.81 -7.75
C PRO A 271 -18.89 20.88 -7.98
N LEU A 272 -18.29 21.99 -7.56
CA LEU A 272 -16.84 22.19 -7.54
C LEU A 272 -16.19 21.48 -6.35
N LYS A 273 -16.35 20.15 -6.32
CA LYS A 273 -15.73 19.26 -5.33
C LYS A 273 -14.84 18.25 -6.03
N LEU A 274 -13.76 17.85 -5.36
CA LEU A 274 -12.87 16.82 -5.86
C LEU A 274 -13.56 15.45 -5.82
N HIS A 275 -13.42 14.70 -6.91
CA HIS A 275 -13.83 13.30 -7.00
C HIS A 275 -12.64 12.47 -7.52
N TYR A 276 -12.52 11.24 -7.04
CA TYR A 276 -11.60 10.27 -7.61
C TYR A 276 -12.03 9.90 -9.03
N ASP A 277 -11.06 9.71 -9.92
CA ASP A 277 -11.33 9.16 -11.25
C ASP A 277 -11.48 7.63 -11.16
N LEU A 278 -12.63 7.10 -11.60
CA LEU A 278 -12.93 5.67 -11.48
C LEU A 278 -11.95 4.79 -12.26
N GLU A 279 -11.54 5.24 -13.45
CA GLU A 279 -10.61 4.48 -14.28
C GLU A 279 -9.23 4.43 -13.62
N TRP A 280 -8.74 5.56 -13.13
CA TRP A 280 -7.49 5.62 -12.38
C TRP A 280 -7.51 4.74 -11.12
N LEU A 281 -8.57 4.80 -10.32
CA LEU A 281 -8.74 3.90 -9.17
C LEU A 281 -8.68 2.43 -9.57
N THR A 282 -9.26 2.10 -10.72
CA THR A 282 -9.27 0.72 -11.21
C THR A 282 -7.89 0.31 -11.73
N ILE A 283 -7.16 1.19 -12.42
CA ILE A 283 -5.76 0.98 -12.81
C ILE A 283 -4.90 0.74 -11.57
N LEU A 284 -5.05 1.56 -10.53
CA LEU A 284 -4.34 1.39 -9.26
C LEU A 284 -4.63 0.03 -8.63
N TYR A 285 -5.90 -0.36 -8.58
CA TYR A 285 -6.32 -1.65 -8.04
C TYR A 285 -5.70 -2.83 -8.80
N LEU A 286 -5.76 -2.80 -10.14
CA LEU A 286 -5.26 -3.88 -10.99
C LEU A 286 -3.73 -3.97 -11.01
N THR A 287 -3.04 -2.84 -10.84
CA THR A 287 -1.57 -2.75 -10.90
C THR A 287 -0.91 -2.65 -9.52
N ASN A 288 -1.63 -2.92 -8.44
CA ASN A 288 -1.07 -2.81 -7.08
C ASN A 288 0.11 -3.77 -6.86
N HIS A 289 0.03 -4.98 -7.43
CA HIS A 289 1.07 -6.01 -7.37
C HIS A 289 2.38 -5.62 -8.11
N LEU A 290 2.35 -4.60 -8.97
CA LEU A 290 3.53 -4.07 -9.67
C LEU A 290 4.31 -3.05 -8.84
N LEU A 291 3.81 -2.67 -7.66
CA LEU A 291 4.52 -1.76 -6.77
C LEU A 291 5.74 -2.47 -6.17
N SER A 292 6.91 -1.84 -6.29
CA SER A 292 8.16 -2.30 -5.72
C SER A 292 8.75 -1.27 -4.77
N VAL A 293 9.33 -1.77 -3.67
CA VAL A 293 10.09 -0.99 -2.69
C VAL A 293 11.57 -1.39 -2.67
N LYS A 294 12.05 -2.05 -3.74
CA LYS A 294 13.44 -2.48 -3.90
C LYS A 294 14.21 -1.47 -4.74
N SER A 295 15.50 -1.28 -4.44
CA SER A 295 16.40 -0.42 -5.22
C SER A 295 16.89 -1.03 -6.54
N GLY A 296 16.64 -2.33 -6.75
CA GLY A 296 17.00 -3.02 -7.98
C GLY A 296 16.12 -2.63 -9.18
N ILE A 297 16.56 -3.02 -10.37
CA ILE A 297 15.81 -2.83 -11.61
C ILE A 297 14.51 -3.64 -11.56
N HIS A 298 13.40 -2.97 -11.82
CA HIS A 298 12.06 -3.52 -11.84
C HIS A 298 11.40 -3.18 -13.19
N TYR A 299 11.14 -4.22 -13.97
CA TYR A 299 10.53 -4.07 -15.30
C TYR A 299 9.01 -4.10 -15.19
N MET A 300 8.37 -3.21 -15.94
CA MET A 300 6.92 -3.26 -16.12
C MET A 300 6.54 -4.34 -17.13
N PRO A 301 5.36 -4.97 -17.00
CA PRO A 301 4.88 -5.95 -17.98
C PRO A 301 4.86 -5.36 -19.40
N GLY A 302 5.26 -6.17 -20.39
CA GLY A 302 5.35 -5.76 -21.78
C GLY A 302 4.71 -6.76 -22.73
N GLN A 303 4.48 -6.33 -23.97
CA GLN A 303 3.72 -7.09 -24.98
C GLN A 303 4.28 -8.46 -25.34
N TYR A 304 5.57 -8.69 -25.10
CA TYR A 304 6.25 -9.96 -25.40
C TYR A 304 6.33 -10.91 -24.20
N GLY A 305 5.75 -10.52 -23.05
CA GLY A 305 5.68 -11.37 -21.86
C GLY A 305 4.44 -12.27 -21.84
N ASN A 306 4.45 -13.29 -20.97
CA ASN A 306 3.33 -14.21 -20.76
C ASN A 306 2.26 -13.67 -19.79
N THR A 307 2.44 -12.45 -19.26
CA THR A 307 1.57 -11.84 -18.26
C THR A 307 0.74 -10.70 -18.86
N ARG A 308 -0.37 -10.34 -18.18
CA ARG A 308 -1.18 -9.18 -18.56
C ARG A 308 -0.30 -7.92 -18.53
N TRP A 309 -0.32 -7.17 -19.63
CA TRP A 309 0.43 -5.92 -19.78
C TRP A 309 -0.44 -4.72 -20.16
N ILE A 310 -1.67 -4.96 -20.63
CA ILE A 310 -2.71 -3.93 -20.79
C ILE A 310 -3.61 -3.99 -19.56
N PHE A 311 -3.58 -2.92 -18.77
CA PHE A 311 -4.40 -2.73 -17.57
C PHE A 311 -5.44 -1.62 -17.74
N THR A 312 -5.69 -1.20 -18.99
CA THR A 312 -6.89 -0.44 -19.32
C THR A 312 -8.13 -1.18 -18.81
N PRO A 313 -8.89 -0.60 -17.88
CA PRO A 313 -9.94 -1.35 -17.20
C PRO A 313 -11.18 -1.62 -18.05
N THR A 314 -11.76 -2.80 -17.92
CA THR A 314 -13.06 -3.12 -18.51
C THR A 314 -14.22 -2.47 -17.74
N VAL A 315 -15.43 -2.52 -18.29
CA VAL A 315 -16.64 -2.01 -17.63
C VAL A 315 -16.92 -2.77 -16.33
N GLU A 316 -16.70 -4.08 -16.33
CA GLU A 316 -16.90 -4.97 -15.18
C GLU A 316 -15.89 -4.66 -14.07
N GLU A 317 -14.62 -4.45 -14.42
CA GLU A 317 -13.56 -4.07 -13.48
C GLU A 317 -13.86 -2.71 -12.82
N LYS A 318 -14.30 -1.72 -13.62
CA LYS A 318 -14.74 -0.40 -13.12
C LYS A 318 -15.96 -0.54 -12.20
N ALA A 319 -16.94 -1.36 -12.54
CA ALA A 319 -18.12 -1.60 -11.71
C ALA A 319 -17.77 -2.25 -10.36
N LEU A 320 -16.83 -3.20 -10.37
CA LEU A 320 -16.33 -3.85 -9.15
C LEU A 320 -15.68 -2.83 -8.21
N VAL A 321 -14.81 -1.96 -8.74
CA VAL A 321 -14.14 -0.92 -7.93
C VAL A 321 -15.15 0.12 -7.45
N LEU A 322 -16.07 0.57 -8.30
CA LEU A 322 -17.10 1.52 -7.91
C LEU A 322 -17.96 0.99 -6.74
N LYS A 323 -18.31 -0.30 -6.76
CA LYS A 323 -19.02 -0.96 -5.66
C LYS A 323 -18.22 -0.93 -4.36
N LYS A 324 -16.89 -1.12 -4.40
CA LYS A 324 -16.02 -1.02 -3.21
C LYS A 324 -16.02 0.39 -2.59
N PHE A 325 -16.26 1.42 -3.40
CA PHE A 325 -16.43 2.81 -2.97
C PHE A 325 -17.88 3.18 -2.63
N ASN A 326 -18.77 2.20 -2.47
CA ASN A 326 -20.20 2.41 -2.22
C ASN A 326 -20.85 3.38 -3.24
N TYR A 327 -20.41 3.31 -4.50
CA TYR A 327 -20.89 4.18 -5.58
C TYR A 327 -20.69 5.69 -5.34
N ASN A 328 -19.80 6.06 -4.41
CA ASN A 328 -19.47 7.45 -4.13
C ASN A 328 -17.97 7.68 -4.31
N LEU A 329 -17.62 8.49 -5.32
CA LEU A 329 -16.25 8.85 -5.63
C LEU A 329 -15.87 10.25 -5.15
N GLN A 330 -16.74 10.96 -4.44
CA GLN A 330 -16.38 12.25 -3.86
C GLN A 330 -15.25 12.06 -2.85
N ILE A 331 -14.17 12.82 -3.00
CA ILE A 331 -13.04 12.76 -2.07
C ILE A 331 -13.51 13.32 -0.72
N PRO A 332 -13.42 12.54 0.38
CA PRO A 332 -13.87 12.97 1.69
C PRO A 332 -12.94 14.06 2.25
N LEU A 333 -13.49 15.04 2.96
CA LEU A 333 -12.71 16.06 3.68
C LEU A 333 -12.25 15.49 5.02
N ASN A 334 -11.22 14.63 4.99
CA ASN A 334 -10.75 13.85 6.14
C ASN A 334 -9.33 14.20 6.58
N PHE A 335 -8.90 15.45 6.37
CA PHE A 335 -7.59 15.91 6.84
C PHE A 335 -7.45 15.71 8.36
N THR A 336 -6.30 15.19 8.78
CA THR A 336 -5.91 15.06 10.19
C THR A 336 -4.43 15.38 10.34
N GLN A 337 -4.06 16.09 11.40
CA GLN A 337 -2.66 16.29 11.75
C GLN A 337 -2.04 14.96 12.20
N THR A 338 -0.91 14.62 11.60
CA THR A 338 -0.12 13.40 11.83
C THR A 338 1.13 13.65 12.68
N VAL A 339 1.64 14.88 12.73
CA VAL A 339 2.78 15.33 13.56
C VAL A 339 2.45 16.64 14.25
N LYS A 340 3.23 16.99 15.27
CA LYS A 340 3.18 18.33 15.86
C LYS A 340 3.64 19.39 14.85
N PRO A 341 2.86 20.46 14.62
CA PRO A 341 3.29 21.56 13.78
C PRO A 341 4.47 22.31 14.41
N TYR A 342 5.23 23.01 13.57
CA TYR A 342 6.19 23.99 14.02
C TYR A 342 5.52 25.02 14.94
N ASN A 343 6.19 25.35 16.04
CA ASN A 343 5.80 26.43 16.92
C ASN A 343 7.01 27.34 17.14
N PRO A 344 7.02 28.57 16.62
CA PRO A 344 8.14 29.50 16.78
C PRO A 344 8.37 29.93 18.24
N ASP A 345 7.36 29.82 19.10
CA ASP A 345 7.43 30.22 20.52
C ASP A 345 7.90 29.08 21.44
N ALA A 346 8.21 27.90 20.89
CA ALA A 346 8.67 26.76 21.67
C ALA A 346 10.09 26.98 22.22
N ILE A 347 10.27 26.79 23.53
CA ILE A 347 11.55 26.97 24.24
C ILE A 347 12.48 25.76 24.05
N ASP A 348 11.92 24.59 23.74
CA ASP A 348 12.66 23.35 23.46
C ASP A 348 12.66 23.07 21.95
N ILE A 349 13.85 23.11 21.35
CA ILE A 349 14.08 22.89 19.91
C ILE A 349 14.56 21.45 19.66
N SER A 350 14.24 20.50 20.55
CA SER A 350 14.56 19.09 20.31
C SER A 350 13.90 18.63 19.01
N VAL A 351 14.69 18.49 17.94
CA VAL A 351 14.21 18.00 16.65
C VAL A 351 14.14 16.48 16.74
N GLU A 352 12.92 15.94 16.78
CA GLU A 352 12.72 14.50 16.67
C GLU A 352 13.22 14.04 15.28
N PRO A 353 13.97 12.92 15.22
CA PRO A 353 14.45 12.40 13.95
C PRO A 353 13.24 12.05 13.06
N PRO A 354 13.29 12.36 11.76
CA PRO A 354 12.17 12.12 10.88
C PRO A 354 11.89 10.62 10.82
N GLN A 355 10.64 10.25 11.08
CA GLN A 355 10.12 8.89 10.95
C GLN A 355 9.03 8.89 9.89
N LEU A 356 8.92 7.81 9.14
CA LEU A 356 7.79 7.64 8.23
C LEU A 356 6.54 7.34 9.07
N LEU A 357 5.61 8.29 9.14
CA LEU A 357 4.36 8.11 9.87
C LEU A 357 3.38 7.30 9.04
N VAL A 358 2.98 6.13 9.55
CA VAL A 358 1.87 5.39 8.97
C VAL A 358 0.59 6.04 9.48
N ILE A 359 -0.16 6.69 8.59
CA ILE A 359 -1.53 7.11 8.88
C ILE A 359 -2.34 5.82 9.11
N ILE A 360 -2.52 5.45 10.37
CA ILE A 360 -3.52 4.47 10.76
C ILE A 360 -4.86 5.16 10.56
N ILE A 361 -5.39 5.10 9.34
CA ILE A 361 -6.83 5.28 9.18
C ILE A 361 -7.44 4.11 9.96
N SER A 362 -7.89 4.41 11.17
CA SER A 362 -8.79 3.53 11.92
C SER A 362 -10.07 3.41 11.10
N PHE A 363 -10.05 2.57 10.07
CA PHE A 363 -11.27 2.08 9.47
C PHE A 363 -11.99 1.35 10.59
N LYS A 364 -13.00 2.00 11.18
CA LYS A 364 -14.08 1.30 11.86
C LYS A 364 -14.57 0.25 10.88
N LEU A 365 -14.21 -1.01 11.15
CA LEU A 365 -14.63 -2.16 10.36
C LEU A 365 -16.14 -2.06 10.09
N ASN A 366 -16.47 -2.15 8.81
CA ASN A 366 -17.81 -2.17 8.27
C ASN A 366 -18.63 -3.29 8.98
N PRO A 367 -19.86 -3.03 9.46
CA PRO A 367 -20.65 -3.98 10.26
C PRO A 367 -20.93 -5.34 9.59
N ILE A 368 -20.70 -5.48 8.28
CA ILE A 368 -20.83 -6.74 7.53
C ILE A 368 -19.69 -7.73 7.84
N VAL A 369 -18.49 -7.24 8.19
CA VAL A 369 -17.39 -8.13 8.62
C VAL A 369 -17.64 -8.68 10.03
N ARG A 370 -18.41 -7.94 10.85
CA ARG A 370 -18.86 -8.41 12.16
C ARG A 370 -19.89 -9.53 12.05
N SER A 371 -20.80 -9.51 11.07
CA SER A 371 -21.80 -10.59 10.94
C SER A 371 -21.19 -11.92 10.49
N LEU A 372 -20.15 -11.91 9.65
CA LEU A 372 -19.42 -13.11 9.24
C LEU A 372 -18.50 -13.64 10.35
N SER A 373 -17.90 -12.76 11.17
CA SER A 373 -17.15 -13.18 12.35
C SER A 373 -18.08 -13.70 13.46
N ASP A 374 -19.27 -13.13 13.62
CA ASP A 374 -20.20 -13.48 14.69
C ASP A 374 -20.86 -14.85 14.45
N GLU A 375 -21.15 -15.27 13.21
CA GLU A 375 -21.66 -16.64 12.95
C GLU A 375 -20.60 -17.72 13.22
N ILE A 376 -19.33 -17.45 12.90
CA ILE A 376 -18.21 -18.38 13.17
C ILE A 376 -17.84 -18.35 14.66
N ILE A 377 -17.85 -17.18 15.32
CA ILE A 377 -17.68 -17.04 16.77
C ILE A 377 -18.83 -17.68 17.52
N LEU A 378 -20.07 -17.62 17.00
CA LEU A 378 -21.22 -18.32 17.58
C LEU A 378 -21.07 -19.83 17.40
N TYR A 379 -20.57 -20.32 16.26
CA TYR A 379 -20.27 -21.74 16.05
C TYR A 379 -19.14 -22.23 16.98
N ILE A 380 -18.11 -21.41 17.20
CA ILE A 380 -17.01 -21.68 18.14
C ILE A 380 -17.46 -21.57 19.61
N GLN A 381 -18.35 -20.62 19.97
CA GLN A 381 -18.91 -20.48 21.32
C GLN A 381 -19.93 -21.57 21.66
N ILE A 382 -20.69 -22.06 20.67
CA ILE A 382 -21.59 -23.21 20.84
C ILE A 382 -20.78 -24.50 21.07
N LEU A 383 -19.60 -24.65 20.44
CA LEU A 383 -18.69 -25.77 20.66
C LEU A 383 -17.82 -25.64 21.94
N PHE A 384 -17.49 -24.43 22.38
CA PHE A 384 -16.58 -24.18 23.51
C PHE A 384 -17.22 -23.36 24.63
N ASN A 385 -18.11 -24.00 25.41
CA ASN A 385 -18.49 -23.48 26.72
C ASN A 385 -17.43 -23.86 27.77
N TRP A 386 -16.28 -23.15 27.75
CA TRP A 386 -15.13 -23.37 28.63
C TRP A 386 -15.48 -23.40 30.12
N SER A 387 -16.50 -22.65 30.56
CA SER A 387 -16.91 -22.61 31.97
C SER A 387 -17.55 -23.93 32.44
N LYS A 388 -18.35 -24.59 31.59
CA LYS A 388 -18.97 -25.90 31.89
C LYS A 388 -17.98 -27.04 31.71
N ILE A 389 -17.13 -26.98 30.68
CA ILE A 389 -16.12 -28.01 30.41
C ILE A 389 -15.03 -28.02 31.48
N PHE A 390 -14.56 -26.86 31.93
CA PHE A 390 -13.56 -26.76 33.00
C PHE A 390 -14.13 -27.20 34.36
N TYR A 391 -15.41 -26.92 34.63
CA TYR A 391 -16.12 -27.41 35.82
C TYR A 391 -16.37 -28.93 35.79
N LEU A 392 -16.71 -29.50 34.62
CA LEU A 392 -16.81 -30.96 34.43
C LEU A 392 -15.44 -31.64 34.54
N TYR A 393 -14.39 -31.03 33.99
CA TYR A 393 -13.01 -31.52 34.00
C TYR A 393 -12.44 -31.60 35.42
N ILE A 394 -12.65 -30.58 36.25
CA ILE A 394 -12.25 -30.60 37.67
C ILE A 394 -13.06 -31.63 38.48
N LYS A 395 -14.35 -31.79 38.18
CA LYS A 395 -15.22 -32.78 38.85
C LYS A 395 -14.92 -34.23 38.43
N MET A 396 -14.51 -34.46 37.17
CA MET A 396 -14.03 -35.75 36.66
C MET A 396 -12.63 -36.10 37.20
N LYS A 397 -11.72 -35.13 37.34
CA LYS A 397 -10.35 -35.35 37.84
C LYS A 397 -10.31 -35.88 39.27
N LEU A 398 -11.32 -35.59 40.11
CA LEU A 398 -11.41 -36.13 41.47
C LEU A 398 -12.06 -37.53 41.56
N ILE A 399 -12.75 -38.01 40.53
CA ILE A 399 -13.48 -39.31 40.55
C ILE A 399 -12.74 -40.39 39.74
N ILE A 400 -11.97 -40.01 38.70
CA ILE A 400 -11.42 -40.94 37.69
C ILE A 400 -10.10 -41.62 38.10
N ILE A 401 -9.37 -41.10 39.10
CA ILE A 401 -8.00 -41.55 39.42
C ILE A 401 -7.94 -43.00 39.96
N ASN A 402 -9.06 -43.62 40.36
CA ASN A 402 -9.02 -44.91 41.07
C ASN A 402 -9.42 -46.18 40.27
N ILE A 403 -9.91 -46.12 39.02
CA ILE A 403 -10.46 -47.33 38.34
C ILE A 403 -10.29 -47.34 36.79
N MET A 404 -9.17 -46.85 36.26
CA MET A 404 -8.83 -47.06 34.84
C MET A 404 -7.47 -47.75 34.70
N ASP A 405 -7.29 -48.53 33.63
CA ASP A 405 -5.98 -49.09 33.29
C ASP A 405 -4.99 -47.93 33.09
N LYS A 406 -3.86 -47.98 33.80
CA LYS A 406 -2.87 -46.89 33.83
C LYS A 406 -2.41 -46.52 32.41
N LEU A 407 -2.32 -47.52 31.53
CA LEU A 407 -1.92 -47.34 30.13
C LEU A 407 -2.97 -46.57 29.30
N THR A 408 -4.26 -46.80 29.54
CA THR A 408 -5.35 -46.08 28.84
C THR A 408 -5.41 -44.62 29.29
N ILE A 409 -5.18 -44.34 30.58
CA ILE A 409 -5.08 -42.96 31.08
C ILE A 409 -3.89 -42.23 30.45
N ILE A 410 -2.72 -42.90 30.40
CA ILE A 410 -1.51 -42.33 29.78
C ILE A 410 -1.76 -42.04 28.31
N SER A 411 -2.30 -43.00 27.57
CA SER A 411 -2.64 -42.85 26.15
C SER A 411 -3.63 -41.70 25.91
N GLY A 412 -4.75 -41.65 26.65
CA GLY A 412 -5.73 -40.57 26.53
C GLY A 412 -5.16 -39.18 26.86
N THR A 413 -4.24 -39.10 27.83
CA THR A 413 -3.56 -37.84 28.19
C THR A 413 -2.61 -37.39 27.08
N LEU A 414 -1.89 -38.33 26.46
CA LEU A 414 -1.00 -38.03 25.34
C LEU A 414 -1.79 -37.64 24.08
N PHE A 415 -2.90 -38.31 23.76
CA PHE A 415 -3.79 -37.87 22.67
C PHE A 415 -4.30 -36.46 22.88
N LEU A 416 -4.70 -36.10 24.12
CA LEU A 416 -5.11 -34.75 24.44
C LEU A 416 -3.98 -33.74 24.21
N ALA A 417 -2.75 -34.07 24.61
CA ALA A 417 -1.60 -33.20 24.36
C ALA A 417 -1.30 -33.04 22.86
N ALA A 418 -1.38 -34.12 22.09
CA ALA A 418 -1.23 -34.08 20.64
C ALA A 418 -2.29 -33.19 19.96
N ASP A 419 -3.55 -33.32 20.37
CA ASP A 419 -4.67 -32.53 19.83
C ASP A 419 -4.44 -31.03 20.07
N VAL A 420 -4.05 -30.67 21.30
CA VAL A 420 -3.73 -29.28 21.67
C VAL A 420 -2.59 -28.73 20.81
N PHE A 421 -1.50 -29.48 20.63
CA PHE A 421 -0.37 -29.04 19.81
C PHE A 421 -0.73 -28.90 18.32
N ALA A 422 -1.53 -29.82 17.77
CA ALA A 422 -1.98 -29.74 16.39
C ALA A 422 -2.91 -28.54 16.15
N ILE A 423 -3.83 -28.27 17.07
CA ILE A 423 -4.73 -27.10 17.01
C ILE A 423 -3.94 -25.80 17.11
N VAL A 424 -3.01 -25.70 18.06
CA VAL A 424 -2.16 -24.50 18.22
C VAL A 424 -1.29 -24.28 16.99
N SER A 425 -0.77 -25.36 16.40
CA SER A 425 -0.01 -25.30 15.16
C SER A 425 -0.84 -24.72 14.00
N LEU A 426 -2.08 -25.18 13.80
CA LEU A 426 -2.96 -24.63 12.76
C LEU A 426 -3.37 -23.18 13.01
N ALA A 427 -3.56 -22.80 14.28
CA ALA A 427 -4.00 -21.45 14.66
C ALA A 427 -2.92 -20.38 14.47
N MET A 428 -1.64 -20.75 14.52
CA MET A 428 -0.51 -19.81 14.43
C MET A 428 0.08 -19.74 13.01
N PRO A 429 0.45 -18.54 12.52
CA PRO A 429 0.95 -18.33 11.17
C PRO A 429 2.42 -18.73 10.98
N ASP A 430 3.13 -19.17 12.03
CA ASP A 430 4.56 -19.47 12.00
C ASP A 430 4.89 -20.87 11.45
N TRP A 431 4.35 -21.25 10.29
CA TRP A 431 4.77 -22.51 9.63
C TRP A 431 6.06 -22.30 8.85
N ILE A 432 6.15 -21.20 8.10
CA ILE A 432 7.37 -20.74 7.42
C ILE A 432 7.58 -19.27 7.73
N ILE A 433 8.83 -18.90 8.02
CA ILE A 433 9.23 -17.55 8.42
C ILE A 433 10.24 -17.03 7.40
N THR A 434 10.10 -15.77 7.00
CA THR A 434 11.11 -15.07 6.20
C THR A 434 11.17 -13.59 6.55
N ASP A 435 12.38 -13.04 6.51
CA ASP A 435 12.66 -11.61 6.67
C ASP A 435 12.78 -10.87 5.32
N VAL A 436 12.58 -11.59 4.20
CA VAL A 436 12.70 -11.02 2.85
C VAL A 436 11.48 -10.15 2.54
N GLY A 437 11.69 -8.83 2.53
CA GLY A 437 10.64 -7.85 2.24
C GLY A 437 9.83 -7.40 3.48
N GLY A 438 10.24 -7.83 4.68
CA GLY A 438 9.54 -7.62 5.95
C GLY A 438 9.48 -8.93 6.74
N ASP A 439 8.90 -8.91 7.93
CA ASP A 439 8.69 -10.11 8.75
C ASP A 439 7.42 -10.82 8.27
N THR A 440 7.58 -11.87 7.46
CA THR A 440 6.48 -12.64 6.84
C THR A 440 6.38 -14.02 7.48
N ARG A 441 5.18 -14.35 7.96
CA ARG A 441 4.79 -15.60 8.60
C ARG A 441 3.72 -16.27 7.76
N LEU A 442 4.09 -17.34 7.08
CA LEU A 442 3.18 -18.10 6.23
C LEU A 442 2.62 -19.26 7.03
N GLY A 443 1.29 -19.33 7.16
CA GLY A 443 0.56 -20.40 7.83
C GLY A 443 -0.49 -21.05 6.93
N LEU A 444 -1.05 -22.18 7.37
CA LEU A 444 -2.05 -22.91 6.60
C LEU A 444 -3.44 -22.27 6.69
N MET A 445 -3.85 -21.74 7.84
CA MET A 445 -5.17 -21.08 7.98
C MET A 445 -5.10 -19.57 7.75
N TRP A 446 -4.02 -18.94 8.18
CA TRP A 446 -3.80 -17.49 8.08
C TRP A 446 -2.33 -17.24 7.84
N SER A 447 -2.02 -16.29 6.96
CA SER A 447 -0.67 -15.77 6.76
C SER A 447 -0.63 -14.34 7.24
N CYS A 448 0.44 -13.98 7.91
CA CYS A 448 0.63 -12.65 8.48
C CYS A 448 1.91 -12.04 7.94
N MET A 449 1.82 -10.82 7.46
CA MET A 449 2.98 -10.09 6.99
C MET A 449 3.12 -8.77 7.72
N THR A 450 4.35 -8.46 8.09
CA THR A 450 4.75 -7.20 8.70
C THR A 450 5.77 -6.56 7.78
N LEU A 451 5.30 -5.78 6.80
CA LEU A 451 6.21 -4.90 6.07
C LEU A 451 6.71 -3.83 7.04
N TYR A 452 8.03 -3.69 7.16
CA TYR A 452 8.73 -2.70 7.99
C TYR A 452 7.87 -1.51 8.44
N ASN A 453 7.65 -1.39 9.76
CA ASN A 453 6.85 -0.34 10.43
C ASN A 453 5.35 -0.27 10.09
N ARG A 454 4.76 -1.28 9.44
CA ARG A 454 3.30 -1.46 9.34
C ARG A 454 2.79 -2.39 10.44
N PRO A 455 1.54 -2.21 10.92
CA PRO A 455 0.91 -3.22 11.75
C PRO A 455 0.85 -4.54 10.97
N GLN A 456 1.08 -5.64 11.66
CA GLN A 456 0.96 -6.98 11.10
C GLN A 456 -0.42 -7.15 10.46
N VAL A 457 -0.45 -7.42 9.16
CA VAL A 457 -1.69 -7.70 8.43
C VAL A 457 -1.78 -9.20 8.24
N CYS A 458 -2.82 -9.79 8.82
CA CYS A 458 -3.14 -11.21 8.65
C CYS A 458 -4.29 -11.36 7.67
N TYR A 459 -4.17 -12.32 6.77
CA TYR A 459 -5.17 -12.63 5.76
C TYR A 459 -5.26 -14.14 5.54
N SER A 460 -6.39 -14.60 5.01
CA SER A 460 -6.54 -16.00 4.57
C SER A 460 -5.70 -16.19 3.31
N PRO A 461 -4.69 -17.08 3.31
CA PRO A 461 -3.87 -17.33 2.13
C PRO A 461 -4.69 -18.06 1.06
N ASP A 462 -4.33 -17.84 -0.21
CA ASP A 462 -4.77 -18.69 -1.31
C ASP A 462 -3.82 -19.90 -1.36
N LEU A 463 -4.30 -21.06 -0.92
CA LEU A 463 -3.46 -22.25 -0.75
C LEU A 463 -3.34 -23.03 -2.05
N GLN A 464 -2.11 -23.34 -2.44
CA GLN A 464 -1.86 -24.32 -3.49
C GLN A 464 -2.35 -25.72 -3.09
N PRO A 465 -2.63 -26.62 -4.05
CA PRO A 465 -3.24 -27.91 -3.79
C PRO A 465 -2.54 -28.74 -2.72
N GLU A 466 -1.20 -28.71 -2.65
CA GLU A 466 -0.42 -29.43 -1.65
C GLU A 466 -0.70 -28.92 -0.23
N TRP A 467 -0.66 -27.60 -0.04
CA TRP A 467 -0.88 -27.00 1.29
C TRP A 467 -2.35 -27.10 1.70
N PHE A 468 -3.28 -27.02 0.75
CA PHE A 468 -4.68 -27.28 1.01
C PHE A 468 -4.92 -28.73 1.45
N MET A 469 -4.29 -29.71 0.78
CA MET A 469 -4.37 -31.12 1.16
C MET A 469 -3.75 -31.37 2.54
N ALA A 470 -2.61 -30.75 2.85
CA ALA A 470 -2.00 -30.82 4.18
C ALA A 470 -2.94 -30.26 5.26
N LEU A 471 -3.55 -29.09 5.02
CA LEU A 471 -4.53 -28.48 5.93
C LEU A 471 -5.73 -29.41 6.19
N VAL A 472 -6.31 -30.00 5.14
CA VAL A 472 -7.42 -30.95 5.26
C VAL A 472 -7.02 -32.18 6.08
N CYS A 473 -5.85 -32.76 5.81
CA CYS A 473 -5.34 -33.91 6.56
C CYS A 473 -5.16 -33.58 8.06
N ILE A 474 -4.61 -32.41 8.40
CA ILE A 474 -4.42 -32.02 9.80
C ILE A 474 -5.77 -31.74 10.46
N PHE A 475 -6.67 -31.02 9.80
CA PHE A 475 -7.99 -30.68 10.35
C PHE A 475 -8.83 -31.93 10.64
N VAL A 476 -8.90 -32.86 9.67
CA VAL A 476 -9.59 -34.15 9.86
C VAL A 476 -8.86 -34.98 10.93
N GLY A 477 -7.53 -34.97 10.96
CA GLY A 477 -6.75 -35.64 11.99
C GLY A 477 -7.10 -35.15 13.41
N CYS A 478 -7.22 -33.84 13.64
CA CYS A 478 -7.65 -33.30 14.94
C CYS A 478 -9.05 -33.81 15.33
N ILE A 479 -10.02 -33.79 14.41
CA ILE A 479 -11.37 -34.32 14.66
C ILE A 479 -11.30 -35.80 15.09
N LEU A 480 -10.48 -36.60 14.43
CA LEU A 480 -10.30 -38.02 14.77
C LEU A 480 -9.58 -38.21 16.11
N ILE A 481 -8.60 -37.37 16.47
CA ILE A 481 -7.96 -37.41 17.80
C ILE A 481 -8.99 -37.06 18.88
N THR A 482 -9.76 -35.99 18.71
CA THR A 482 -10.85 -35.64 19.64
C THR A 482 -11.85 -36.79 19.79
N ALA A 483 -12.26 -37.41 18.68
CA ALA A 483 -13.14 -38.57 18.70
C ALA A 483 -12.49 -39.76 19.44
N THR A 484 -11.19 -39.99 19.25
CA THR A 484 -10.42 -41.02 19.96
C THR A 484 -10.42 -40.78 21.46
N ILE A 485 -10.21 -39.54 21.91
CA ILE A 485 -10.26 -39.16 23.34
C ILE A 485 -11.65 -39.45 23.92
N ILE A 486 -12.72 -39.10 23.19
CA ILE A 486 -14.10 -39.38 23.61
C ILE A 486 -14.37 -40.88 23.71
N LEU A 487 -13.91 -41.67 22.73
CA LEU A 487 -14.07 -43.12 22.73
C LEU A 487 -13.25 -43.77 23.87
N LEU A 488 -12.02 -43.31 24.11
CA LEU A 488 -11.21 -43.77 25.25
C LEU A 488 -11.84 -43.41 26.59
N ALA A 489 -12.45 -42.22 26.73
CA ALA A 489 -13.22 -41.87 27.91
C ALA A 489 -14.48 -42.75 28.05
N SER A 490 -15.16 -43.00 26.94
CA SER A 490 -16.38 -43.83 26.88
C SER A 490 -16.11 -45.31 27.19
N SER A 491 -14.86 -45.75 27.00
CA SER A 491 -14.41 -47.12 27.34
C SER A 491 -14.55 -47.48 28.82
N HIS A 492 -14.75 -46.46 29.67
CA HIS A 492 -15.12 -46.64 31.05
C HIS A 492 -16.48 -47.36 31.21
N TRP A 493 -17.46 -47.01 30.38
CA TRP A 493 -18.80 -47.60 30.45
C TRP A 493 -18.94 -48.86 29.58
N ASP A 494 -18.23 -48.92 28.45
CA ASP A 494 -18.22 -50.10 27.57
C ASP A 494 -16.82 -50.34 27.01
N ARG A 495 -16.17 -51.43 27.45
CA ARG A 495 -14.81 -51.79 26.98
C ARG A 495 -14.77 -52.19 25.50
N ASN A 496 -15.90 -52.51 24.88
CA ASN A 496 -15.97 -52.88 23.46
C ASN A 496 -15.64 -51.71 22.52
N VAL A 497 -15.60 -50.47 23.01
CA VAL A 497 -15.25 -49.29 22.20
C VAL A 497 -13.74 -49.10 21.99
N ILE A 498 -12.90 -49.78 22.77
CA ILE A 498 -11.42 -49.61 22.73
C ILE A 498 -10.82 -49.93 21.34
N PRO A 499 -11.22 -51.01 20.64
CA PRO A 499 -10.73 -51.28 19.29
C PRO A 499 -11.10 -50.17 18.30
N TYR A 500 -12.28 -49.56 18.42
CA TYR A 500 -12.70 -48.45 17.57
C TYR A 500 -11.87 -47.20 17.85
N ALA A 501 -11.62 -46.88 19.13
CA ALA A 501 -10.75 -45.78 19.52
C ALA A 501 -9.36 -45.90 18.88
N ARG A 502 -8.78 -47.12 18.89
CA ARG A 502 -7.48 -47.40 18.27
C ARG A 502 -7.49 -47.23 16.74
N TRP A 503 -8.52 -47.70 16.04
CA TRP A 503 -8.58 -47.54 14.58
C TRP A 503 -8.79 -46.08 14.16
N VAL A 504 -9.58 -45.33 14.93
CA VAL A 504 -9.80 -43.89 14.72
C VAL A 504 -8.51 -43.12 14.97
N GLY A 505 -7.80 -43.38 16.07
CA GLY A 505 -6.52 -42.72 16.36
C GLY A 505 -5.40 -43.13 15.40
N PHE A 506 -5.36 -44.39 14.96
CA PHE A 506 -4.45 -44.85 13.90
C PHE A 506 -4.71 -44.12 12.57
N THR A 507 -5.97 -43.88 12.22
CA THR A 507 -6.33 -43.12 11.01
C THR A 507 -5.90 -41.66 11.15
N ALA A 508 -6.05 -41.06 12.34
CA ALA A 508 -5.53 -39.71 12.62
C ALA A 508 -4.01 -39.64 12.47
N MET A 509 -3.29 -40.63 12.99
CA MET A 509 -1.83 -40.76 12.83
C MET A 509 -1.43 -40.83 11.35
N VAL A 510 -2.12 -41.63 10.54
CA VAL A 510 -1.86 -41.74 9.09
C VAL A 510 -2.07 -40.40 8.40
N LEU A 511 -3.14 -39.66 8.74
CA LEU A 511 -3.39 -38.33 8.17
C LEU A 511 -2.32 -37.32 8.56
N PHE A 512 -1.84 -37.33 9.80
CA PHE A 512 -0.73 -36.48 10.23
C PHE A 512 0.58 -36.85 9.52
N CYS A 513 0.87 -38.14 9.31
CA CYS A 513 2.01 -38.58 8.50
C CYS A 513 1.92 -38.08 7.06
N LEU A 514 0.73 -38.17 6.44
CA LEU A 514 0.51 -37.66 5.08
C LEU A 514 0.72 -36.14 5.02
N ALA A 515 0.18 -35.38 5.96
CA ALA A 515 0.38 -33.93 6.02
C ALA A 515 1.87 -33.55 6.19
N ALA A 516 2.63 -34.28 7.00
CA ALA A 516 4.06 -34.04 7.21
C ALA A 516 4.89 -34.26 5.93
N VAL A 517 4.46 -35.18 5.06
CA VAL A 517 5.10 -35.42 3.75
C VAL A 517 4.63 -34.42 2.70
N ILE A 518 3.33 -34.10 2.68
CA ILE A 518 2.73 -33.23 1.67
C ILE A 518 3.17 -31.77 1.84
N PHE A 519 3.24 -31.26 3.07
CA PHE A 519 3.54 -29.86 3.32
C PHE A 519 4.88 -29.39 2.69
N PRO A 520 6.02 -30.10 2.87
CA PRO A 520 7.28 -29.72 2.24
C PRO A 520 7.32 -29.84 0.72
N MET A 521 6.44 -30.63 0.08
CA MET A 521 6.34 -30.66 -1.39
C MET A 521 5.99 -29.30 -1.95
N GLY A 522 5.19 -28.51 -1.24
CA GLY A 522 4.75 -27.17 -1.64
C GLY A 522 5.79 -26.06 -1.45
N PHE A 523 7.08 -26.34 -1.20
CA PHE A 523 8.10 -25.29 -1.08
C PHE A 523 8.52 -24.66 -2.42
N HIS A 524 8.09 -25.24 -3.53
CA HIS A 524 8.37 -24.75 -4.88
C HIS A 524 7.45 -23.59 -5.34
N ILE A 525 6.50 -23.17 -4.49
CA ILE A 525 5.57 -22.08 -4.80
C ILE A 525 6.29 -20.74 -5.00
N ASP A 526 5.75 -19.89 -5.86
CA ASP A 526 6.38 -18.63 -6.29
C ASP A 526 6.67 -17.68 -5.11
N GLU A 527 5.87 -17.73 -4.04
CA GLU A 527 6.06 -16.93 -2.82
C GLU A 527 7.34 -17.30 -2.06
N ILE A 528 7.74 -18.57 -2.08
CA ILE A 528 8.94 -19.09 -1.42
C ILE A 528 10.12 -19.13 -2.41
N GLY A 529 9.86 -19.58 -3.64
CA GLY A 529 10.88 -19.76 -4.69
C GLY A 529 11.86 -20.91 -4.40
N GLY A 530 11.45 -21.91 -3.62
CA GLY A 530 12.26 -23.08 -3.26
C GLY A 530 12.19 -24.21 -4.28
N GLN A 531 12.61 -25.40 -3.84
CA GLN A 531 12.38 -26.68 -4.53
C GLN A 531 11.56 -27.59 -3.61
N PRO A 532 10.86 -28.61 -4.12
CA PRO A 532 10.17 -29.57 -3.26
C PRO A 532 11.11 -30.12 -2.18
N TYR A 533 10.67 -30.09 -0.91
CA TYR A 533 11.44 -30.48 0.28
C TYR A 533 12.66 -29.61 0.62
N GLN A 534 12.91 -28.52 -0.11
CA GLN A 534 14.07 -27.66 0.11
C GLN A 534 13.69 -26.18 0.13
N LEU A 535 13.76 -25.58 1.32
CA LEU A 535 13.62 -24.14 1.49
C LEU A 535 14.86 -23.39 0.98
N PRO A 536 14.69 -22.20 0.39
CA PRO A 536 15.80 -21.29 0.14
C PRO A 536 16.46 -20.82 1.44
N ASN A 537 17.72 -20.39 1.38
CA ASN A 537 18.47 -19.87 2.54
C ASN A 537 17.82 -18.67 3.23
N SER A 538 16.88 -18.00 2.55
CA SER A 538 16.13 -16.85 3.04
C SER A 538 14.85 -17.19 3.82
N HIS A 539 14.49 -18.47 3.89
CA HIS A 539 13.29 -18.96 4.55
C HIS A 539 13.67 -20.00 5.60
N GLN A 540 12.92 -20.03 6.70
CA GLN A 540 13.11 -20.98 7.78
C GLN A 540 11.79 -21.62 8.17
N VAL A 541 11.88 -22.86 8.67
CA VAL A 541 10.74 -23.54 9.27
C VAL A 541 10.40 -22.86 10.59
N GLY A 542 9.14 -22.49 10.78
CA GLY A 542 8.68 -21.83 12.00
C GLY A 542 8.18 -22.78 13.08
N ILE A 543 7.86 -22.21 14.25
CA ILE A 543 7.50 -22.97 15.46
C ILE A 543 6.19 -23.76 15.28
N SER A 544 5.25 -23.29 14.46
CA SER A 544 4.00 -24.01 14.21
C SER A 544 4.26 -25.38 13.59
N TYR A 545 5.16 -25.47 12.60
CA TYR A 545 5.49 -26.74 11.98
C TYR A 545 6.18 -27.69 12.98
N ILE A 546 7.05 -27.17 13.85
CA ILE A 546 7.69 -27.96 14.91
C ILE A 546 6.63 -28.52 15.88
N LEU A 547 5.65 -27.69 16.28
CA LEU A 547 4.55 -28.13 17.15
C LEU A 547 3.68 -29.20 16.48
N PHE A 548 3.45 -29.10 15.17
CA PHE A 548 2.74 -30.14 14.42
C PHE A 548 3.54 -31.46 14.37
N VAL A 549 4.84 -31.40 14.09
CA VAL A 549 5.71 -32.60 14.12
C VAL A 549 5.71 -33.22 15.53
N LEU A 550 5.75 -32.40 16.58
CA LEU A 550 5.63 -32.88 17.96
C LEU A 550 4.26 -33.54 18.21
N ALA A 551 3.16 -32.95 17.73
CA ALA A 551 1.82 -33.54 17.82
C ALA A 551 1.76 -34.90 17.12
N LEU A 552 2.36 -35.04 15.93
CA LEU A 552 2.49 -36.31 15.23
C LEU A 552 3.24 -37.35 16.07
N TRP A 553 4.42 -37.01 16.61
CA TRP A 553 5.19 -37.93 17.46
C TRP A 553 4.42 -38.36 18.71
N ILE A 554 3.74 -37.43 19.38
CA ILE A 554 2.92 -37.74 20.55
C ILE A 554 1.75 -38.64 20.15
N THR A 555 1.12 -38.42 19.00
CA THR A 555 0.04 -39.27 18.47
C THR A 555 0.53 -40.71 18.25
N VAL A 556 1.71 -40.88 17.64
CA VAL A 556 2.35 -42.21 17.45
C VAL A 556 2.59 -42.90 18.80
N ILE A 557 3.16 -42.19 19.77
CA ILE A 557 3.42 -42.73 21.11
C ILE A 557 2.10 -43.10 21.81
N SER A 558 1.06 -42.26 21.68
CA SER A 558 -0.27 -42.49 22.25
C SER A 558 -0.89 -43.77 21.71
N GLU A 559 -0.74 -44.03 20.40
CA GLU A 559 -1.18 -45.25 19.74
C GLU A 559 -0.42 -46.49 20.21
N LEU A 560 0.90 -46.40 20.45
CA LEU A 560 1.67 -47.53 20.98
C LEU A 560 1.19 -47.94 22.39
N PHE A 561 0.83 -46.97 23.23
CA PHE A 561 0.22 -47.22 24.54
C PHE A 561 -1.22 -47.74 24.44
N ALA A 562 -2.05 -47.18 23.55
CA ALA A 562 -3.40 -47.67 23.28
C ALA A 562 -3.38 -49.12 22.75
N GLY A 563 -2.38 -49.42 21.93
CA GLY A 563 -2.16 -50.71 21.31
C GLY A 563 -1.54 -51.76 22.22
N LYS A 564 -1.07 -51.37 23.42
CA LYS A 564 -0.33 -52.22 24.36
C LYS A 564 0.92 -52.88 23.74
N VAL A 565 1.48 -52.25 22.70
CA VAL A 565 2.64 -52.77 21.95
C VAL A 565 3.93 -52.67 22.78
N CYS A 566 4.00 -51.72 23.71
CA CYS A 566 5.16 -51.50 24.59
C CYS A 566 5.20 -52.40 25.84
N LEU A 567 4.35 -53.42 25.95
CA LEU A 567 4.42 -54.36 27.06
C LEU A 567 5.43 -55.48 26.74
N PRO A 568 6.38 -55.78 27.63
CA PRO A 568 7.13 -57.03 27.52
C PRO A 568 6.13 -58.19 27.60
N HIS A 569 6.20 -59.10 26.62
CA HIS A 569 5.55 -60.40 26.74
C HIS A 569 6.21 -61.13 27.91
N PHE A 570 5.54 -61.15 29.06
CA PHE A 570 5.85 -62.03 30.18
C PHE A 570 4.80 -63.13 30.26
#